data_AF-A0A2A8B1D6-F1
#
_entry.id   AF-A0A2A8B1D6-F1
#
_cell.length_a   1.000
_cell.length_b   1.000
_cell.length_c   1.000
_cell.angle_alpha   90.00
_cell.angle_beta   90.00
_cell.angle_gamma   90.00
#
_symmetry.space_group_name_H-M   'P 1'
#
loop_
_entity.id
_entity.type
_entity.pdbx_description
1 polymer ?
#
loop_
_entity_poly.entity_id
_entity_poly.type
_entity_poly.pdbx_seq_one_letter_code
_entity_poly.pdbx_strand_id
1 'polypeptide(L)'
;MDNTVTQQDIDNILEKTQWTVEEFHGKCTVVVAKLPNGFILTESSACVDPADYDMDIGMECCKERIVNKIWELEEYRLQCELAKLVK
;
A
#
# COMPACT_ATOMS: atom_id res chain seq x y z
N MET A 1 -22.09 11.84 8.83
CA MET A 1 -21.15 11.18 7.92
C MET A 1 -19.84 11.88 8.13
N ASP A 2 -18.81 11.14 8.51
CA ASP A 2 -17.48 11.70 8.65
C ASP A 2 -16.92 11.98 7.26
N ASN A 3 -16.47 13.21 7.04
CA ASN A 3 -15.98 13.70 5.75
C ASN A 3 -14.45 13.69 5.72
N THR A 4 -13.82 12.74 6.41
CA THR A 4 -12.36 12.65 6.54
C THR A 4 -11.96 11.20 6.69
N VAL A 5 -10.87 10.80 6.02
CA VAL A 5 -10.19 9.54 6.29
C VAL A 5 -9.20 9.75 7.43
N THR A 6 -9.24 8.88 8.44
CA THR A 6 -8.36 8.99 9.62
C THR A 6 -7.22 8.00 9.57
N GLN A 7 -6.16 8.24 10.35
CA GLN A 7 -5.07 7.27 10.52
C GLN A 7 -5.61 5.91 11.00
N GLN A 8 -6.59 5.89 11.91
CA GLN A 8 -7.20 4.65 12.40
C GLN A 8 -7.88 3.87 11.28
N ASP A 9 -8.49 4.53 10.30
CA ASP A 9 -9.10 3.86 9.14
C ASP A 9 -8.04 3.13 8.31
N ILE A 10 -6.91 3.79 8.09
CA ILE A 10 -5.77 3.21 7.39
C ILE A 10 -5.17 2.06 8.19
N ASP A 11 -4.96 2.24 9.49
CA ASP A 11 -4.42 1.19 10.37
C ASP A 11 -5.33 -0.05 10.36
N ASN A 12 -6.65 0.13 10.41
CA ASN A 12 -7.63 -0.96 10.30
C ASN A 12 -7.55 -1.72 8.97
N ILE A 13 -7.22 -1.04 7.87
CA ILE A 13 -6.99 -1.66 6.56
C ILE A 13 -5.68 -2.44 6.60
N LEU A 14 -4.60 -1.85 7.13
CA LEU A 14 -3.27 -2.45 7.18
C LEU A 14 -3.23 -3.70 8.06
N GLU A 15 -3.91 -3.69 9.21
CA GLU A 15 -4.04 -4.85 10.12
C GLU A 15 -4.67 -6.07 9.45
N LYS A 16 -5.56 -5.84 8.48
CA LYS A 16 -6.29 -6.88 7.75
C LYS A 16 -5.71 -7.14 6.36
N THR A 17 -4.65 -6.43 5.99
CA THR A 17 -3.98 -6.58 4.70
C THR A 17 -3.11 -7.83 4.70
N GLN A 18 -3.25 -8.65 3.65
CA GLN A 18 -2.38 -9.80 3.44
C GLN A 18 -1.15 -9.36 2.64
N TRP A 19 0.03 -9.52 3.23
CA TRP A 19 1.29 -9.12 2.64
C TRP A 19 2.04 -10.34 2.08
N THR A 20 2.50 -10.24 0.85
CA THR A 20 3.45 -11.17 0.25
C THR A 20 4.70 -10.37 -0.11
N VAL A 21 5.87 -10.87 0.29
CA VAL A 21 7.17 -10.26 -0.01
C VAL A 21 8.02 -11.32 -0.68
N GLU A 22 8.55 -11.01 -1.86
CA GLU A 22 9.37 -11.93 -2.64
C GLU A 22 10.61 -11.23 -3.18
N GLU A 23 11.72 -11.97 -3.20
CA GLU A 23 12.96 -11.55 -3.83
C GLU A 23 13.03 -12.04 -5.27
N PHE A 24 13.49 -11.17 -6.16
CA PHE A 24 13.77 -11.46 -7.55
C PHE A 24 15.23 -11.14 -7.87
N HIS A 25 15.90 -12.12 -8.49
CA HIS A 25 17.23 -11.97 -9.08
C HIS A 25 18.33 -11.47 -8.12
N GLY A 26 18.23 -11.74 -6.81
CA GLY A 26 19.26 -11.36 -5.84
C GLY A 26 19.33 -9.87 -5.52
N LYS A 27 18.39 -9.06 -6.02
CA LYS A 27 18.51 -7.59 -5.92
C LYS A 27 17.21 -6.78 -6.03
N CYS A 28 16.06 -7.44 -6.07
CA CYS A 28 14.77 -6.78 -6.25
C CYS A 28 13.76 -7.37 -5.26
N THR A 29 13.25 -6.53 -4.36
CA THR A 29 12.13 -6.87 -3.48
C THR A 29 10.83 -6.49 -4.16
N VAL A 30 9.88 -7.41 -4.27
CA VAL A 30 8.50 -7.12 -4.67
C VAL A 30 7.60 -7.34 -3.47
N VAL A 31 6.75 -6.35 -3.18
CA VAL A 31 5.73 -6.45 -2.12
C VAL A 31 4.35 -6.37 -2.76
N VAL A 32 3.52 -7.35 -2.44
CA VAL A 32 2.11 -7.40 -2.82
C VAL A 32 1.26 -7.27 -1.57
N ALA A 33 0.31 -6.35 -1.59
CA ALA A 33 -0.68 -6.12 -0.55
C ALA A 33 -2.07 -6.42 -1.09
N LYS A 34 -2.70 -7.47 -0.57
CA LYS A 34 -4.12 -7.72 -0.80
C LYS A 34 -4.93 -7.11 0.34
N LEU A 35 -5.64 -6.04 0.02
CA LEU A 35 -6.47 -5.28 0.95
C LEU A 35 -7.71 -6.10 1.37
N PRO A 36 -8.40 -5.73 2.47
CA PRO A 36 -9.56 -6.48 2.98
C PRO A 36 -10.73 -6.56 2.01
N ASN A 37 -10.86 -5.58 1.11
CA ASN A 37 -11.85 -5.55 0.04
C ASN A 37 -11.46 -6.42 -1.19
N GLY A 38 -10.29 -7.06 -1.16
CA GLY A 38 -9.77 -7.89 -2.25
C GLY A 38 -8.97 -7.13 -3.31
N PHE A 39 -8.86 -5.80 -3.23
CA PHE A 39 -8.01 -5.01 -4.13
C PHE A 39 -6.54 -5.33 -3.88
N ILE A 40 -5.74 -5.37 -4.95
CA ILE A 40 -4.33 -5.74 -4.87
C ILE A 40 -3.47 -4.55 -5.27
N LEU A 41 -2.53 -4.19 -4.39
CA LEU A 41 -1.46 -3.23 -4.65
C LEU A 41 -0.14 -3.96 -4.74
N THR A 42 0.69 -3.57 -5.70
CA THR A 42 2.03 -4.13 -5.88
C THR A 42 3.05 -3.00 -6.00
N GLU A 43 4.16 -3.16 -5.30
CA GLU A 43 5.32 -2.27 -5.35
C GLU A 43 6.59 -3.08 -5.46
N SER A 44 7.64 -2.49 -6.03
CA SER A 44 8.96 -3.11 -6.11
C SER A 44 10.10 -2.14 -5.83
N SER A 45 11.18 -2.65 -5.27
CA SER A 45 12.42 -1.91 -5.01
C SER A 45 13.60 -2.73 -5.48
N ALA A 46 14.36 -2.20 -6.43
CA ALA A 46 15.53 -2.88 -6.98
C ALA A 46 16.77 -1.99 -6.83
N CYS A 47 17.90 -2.60 -6.47
CA CYS A 47 19.18 -1.91 -6.42
C CYS A 47 20.02 -2.15 -7.69
N VAL A 48 20.97 -1.25 -7.92
CA VAL A 48 21.90 -1.33 -9.06
C VAL A 48 22.92 -2.44 -8.81
N ASP A 49 23.56 -2.42 -7.63
CA ASP A 49 24.55 -3.39 -7.17
C ASP A 49 23.94 -4.39 -6.17
N PRO A 50 23.94 -5.71 -6.45
CA PRO A 50 23.52 -6.73 -5.50
C PRO A 50 24.29 -6.72 -4.17
N ALA A 51 25.53 -6.21 -4.14
CA ALA A 51 26.31 -6.13 -2.91
C ALA A 51 25.68 -5.17 -1.87
N ASP A 52 24.91 -4.19 -2.34
CA ASP A 52 24.19 -3.21 -1.53
C ASP A 52 22.71 -3.60 -1.33
N TYR A 53 22.31 -4.81 -1.74
CA TYR A 53 20.93 -5.26 -1.61
C TYR A 53 20.59 -5.60 -0.16
N ASP A 54 19.51 -4.97 0.32
CA ASP A 54 18.89 -5.28 1.60
C ASP A 54 17.38 -5.47 1.38
N MET A 55 16.90 -6.68 1.66
CA MET A 55 15.50 -7.05 1.47
C MET A 55 14.56 -6.29 2.41
N ASP A 56 14.99 -6.02 3.64
CA ASP A 56 14.18 -5.36 4.66
C ASP A 56 14.00 -3.88 4.29
N ILE A 57 15.06 -3.20 3.85
CA ILE A 57 14.98 -1.83 3.32
C ILE A 57 14.05 -1.78 2.10
N GLY A 58 14.20 -2.74 1.18
CA GLY A 58 13.35 -2.84 -0.01
C GLY A 58 11.87 -3.05 0.36
N MET A 59 11.60 -3.90 1.35
CA MET A 59 10.26 -4.16 1.86
C MET A 59 9.65 -2.91 2.51
N GLU A 60 10.38 -2.23 3.39
CA GLU A 60 9.92 -1.00 4.06
C GLU A 60 9.57 0.08 3.05
N CYS A 61 10.47 0.33 2.08
CA CYS A 61 10.23 1.28 0.99
C CYS A 61 8.95 0.96 0.21
N CYS A 62 8.72 -0.32 -0.11
CA CYS A 62 7.53 -0.73 -0.82
C CYS A 62 6.26 -0.59 0.03
N LYS A 63 6.32 -0.96 1.32
CA LYS A 63 5.19 -0.83 2.25
C LYS A 63 4.79 0.62 2.43
N GLU A 64 5.74 1.53 2.60
CA GLU A 64 5.46 2.97 2.70
C GLU A 64 4.72 3.50 1.47
N ARG A 65 5.18 3.13 0.26
CA ARG A 65 4.50 3.52 -0.98
C ARG A 65 3.11 2.91 -1.11
N ILE A 66 2.90 1.68 -0.64
CA ILE A 66 1.58 1.05 -0.60
C ILE A 66 0.66 1.79 0.38
N VAL A 67 1.14 2.16 1.58
CA VAL A 67 0.37 2.95 2.56
C VAL A 67 -0.07 4.29 1.95
N ASN A 68 0.82 4.98 1.26
CA ASN A 68 0.50 6.24 0.56
C ASN A 68 -0.59 6.03 -0.51
N LYS A 69 -0.55 4.92 -1.26
CA LYS A 69 -1.61 4.57 -2.22
C LYS A 69 -2.94 4.27 -1.56
N ILE A 70 -2.95 3.61 -0.40
CA ILE A 70 -4.19 3.33 0.35
C ILE A 70 -4.83 4.65 0.78
N TRP A 71 -4.04 5.60 1.30
CA TRP A 71 -4.51 6.95 1.61
C TRP A 71 -5.18 7.64 0.43
N GLU A 72 -4.49 7.67 -0.73
CA GLU A 72 -5.02 8.28 -1.96
C GLU A 72 -6.36 7.63 -2.39
N LEU A 73 -6.44 6.30 -2.33
CA LEU A 73 -7.62 5.55 -2.75
C LEU A 73 -8.80 5.73 -1.79
N GLU A 74 -8.57 5.78 -0.48
CA GLU A 74 -9.62 5.99 0.51
C GLU A 74 -10.20 7.40 0.42
N GLU A 75 -9.36 8.42 0.20
CA GLU A 75 -9.82 9.79 -0.04
C GLU A 75 -10.62 9.90 -1.34
N TYR A 76 -10.15 9.27 -2.42
CA TYR A 76 -10.89 9.20 -3.68
C TYR A 76 -12.26 8.53 -3.51
N ARG A 77 -12.32 7.40 -2.78
CA ARG A 77 -13.56 6.68 -2.46
C ARG A 77 -14.53 7.59 -1.71
N LEU A 78 -14.05 8.26 -0.66
CA LEU A 78 -14.86 9.15 0.17
C LEU A 78 -15.41 10.33 -0.65
N GLN A 79 -14.56 10.98 -1.45
CA GLN A 79 -14.98 12.06 -2.35
C GLN A 79 -16.10 11.61 -3.30
N CYS A 80 -15.99 10.39 -3.84
CA CYS A 80 -17.00 9.78 -4.70
C CYS A 80 -18.32 9.48 -3.97
N GLU A 81 -18.27 9.11 -2.69
CA GLU A 81 -19.47 8.90 -1.86
C GLU A 81 -20.17 10.23 -1.54
N LEU A 82 -19.41 11.25 -1.15
CA LEU A 82 -19.94 12.59 -0.86
C LEU A 82 -20.57 13.23 -2.10
N ALA A 83 -19.98 13.06 -3.28
CA ALA A 83 -20.53 13.58 -4.53
C ALA A 83 -21.91 12.99 -4.88
N LYS A 84 -22.29 11.81 -4.36
CA LYS A 84 -23.62 11.21 -4.58
C LYS A 84 -24.70 11.85 -3.71
N LEU A 85 -24.32 12.49 -2.59
CA LEU A 85 -25.24 13.08 -1.61
C LEU A 85 -25.64 14.51 -1.96
N VAL A 86 -24.93 15.16 -2.89
CA VAL A 86 -25.20 16.55 -3.34
C VAL A 86 -26.15 16.57 -4.55
N LYS A 87 -26.93 15.49 -4.76
CA LYS A 87 -27.94 15.40 -5.83
C LYS A 87 -29.35 15.63 -5.30
#